data_AF-A0A5A7N3F9-F1
#
_entry.id   AF-A0A5A7N3F9-F1
#
_cell.length_a   1.000
_cell.length_b   1.000
_cell.length_c   1.000
_cell.angle_alpha   90.00
_cell.angle_beta   90.00
_cell.angle_gamma   90.00
#
_symmetry.space_group_name_H-M   'P 1'
#
loop_
_entity.id
_entity.type
_entity.pdbx_description
1 polymer ?
#
loop_
_entity_poly.entity_id
_entity_poly.type
_entity_poly.pdbx_seq_one_letter_code
_entity_poly.pdbx_strand_id
1 'polypeptide(L)'
;MFWAVLNGVLFVGYIVLGHKVSERGASGGIKQLGAAMAIAFVFIMPIGFFEAIKAFGAIELVLAGIAVGVCSSVVPYVCDQLAMSRLPRSSFALLLALLPATATIIGIIVLAQIPSLKDIAGIALVMTGIAIHRPKNPSANNNRQEDGADTHGL
;
A
#
# COMPACT_ATOMS: atom_id res chain seq x y z
N MET A 1 19.29 16.84 -4.64
CA MET A 1 19.11 15.89 -5.77
C MET A 1 19.61 14.48 -5.46
N PHE A 2 20.83 14.30 -4.93
CA PHE A 2 21.35 12.97 -4.54
C PHE A 2 20.39 12.12 -3.69
N TRP A 3 19.83 12.69 -2.61
CA TRP A 3 18.86 12.00 -1.76
C TRP A 3 17.58 11.56 -2.47
N ALA A 4 17.10 12.33 -3.44
CA ALA A 4 15.91 12.00 -4.21
C ALA A 4 16.16 10.82 -5.16
N VAL A 5 17.33 10.79 -5.81
CA VAL A 5 17.75 9.67 -6.67
C VAL A 5 17.97 8.41 -5.84
N LEU A 6 18.66 8.52 -4.71
CA LEU A 6 18.87 7.41 -3.78
C LEU A 6 17.54 6.83 -3.28
N ASN A 7 16.61 7.69 -2.86
CA ASN A 7 15.27 7.27 -2.45
C ASN A 7 14.52 6.57 -3.59
N GLY A 8 14.57 7.10 -4.81
CA GLY A 8 13.97 6.48 -5.99
C GLY A 8 14.54 5.09 -6.28
N VAL A 9 15.86 4.91 -6.22
CA VAL A 9 16.51 3.60 -6.44
C VAL A 9 16.12 2.60 -5.35
N LEU A 10 16.16 3.01 -4.08
CA LEU A 10 15.71 2.19 -2.94
C LEU A 10 14.24 1.78 -3.09
N PHE A 11 13.38 2.70 -3.53
CA PHE A 11 11.96 2.44 -3.74
C PHE A 11 11.73 1.44 -4.86
N VAL A 12 12.40 1.59 -6.01
CA VAL A 12 12.33 0.60 -7.10
C VAL A 12 12.83 -0.76 -6.61
N GLY A 13 13.93 -0.81 -5.87
CA GLY A 13 14.44 -2.04 -5.26
C GLY A 13 13.43 -2.70 -4.34
N TYR A 14 12.75 -1.92 -3.49
CA TYR A 14 11.65 -2.41 -2.62
C TYR A 14 10.50 -3.02 -3.43
N ILE A 15 10.05 -2.35 -4.50
CA ILE A 15 8.97 -2.86 -5.36
C ILE A 15 9.36 -4.19 -6.02
N VAL A 16 10.58 -4.29 -6.56
CA VAL A 16 11.06 -5.53 -7.20
C VAL A 16 11.20 -6.67 -6.20
N LEU A 17 11.77 -6.41 -5.02
CA LEU A 17 11.85 -7.42 -3.95
C LEU A 17 10.46 -7.83 -3.47
N GLY A 18 9.55 -6.87 -3.30
CA GLY A 18 8.17 -7.12 -2.91
C GLY A 18 7.44 -8.03 -3.90
N HIS A 19 7.61 -7.78 -5.21
CA HIS A 19 7.04 -8.63 -6.27
C HIS A 19 7.61 -10.05 -6.22
N LYS A 20 8.93 -10.19 -6.06
CA LYS A 20 9.60 -11.49 -5.99
C LYS A 20 9.20 -12.30 -4.75
N VAL A 21 8.85 -11.62 -3.65
CA VAL A 21 8.35 -12.25 -2.43
C VAL A 21 6.89 -12.66 -2.57
N SER A 22 6.04 -11.86 -3.25
CA SER A 22 4.63 -12.18 -3.44
C SER A 22 4.39 -13.35 -4.41
N GLU A 23 5.28 -13.54 -5.39
CA GLU A 23 5.25 -14.69 -6.31
C GLU A 23 5.53 -16.04 -5.62
N ARG A 24 6.17 -16.04 -4.43
CA ARG A 24 6.55 -17.26 -3.70
C ARG A 24 5.43 -17.90 -2.87
N GLY A 25 4.20 -17.42 -2.99
CA GLY A 25 3.02 -18.06 -2.40
C GLY A 25 2.65 -17.51 -1.02
N ALA A 26 1.54 -16.79 -0.98
CA ALA A 26 0.96 -16.11 0.19
C ALA A 26 0.19 -17.05 1.14
N SER A 27 0.69 -18.26 1.43
CA SER A 27 -0.02 -19.23 2.27
C SER A 27 0.19 -19.01 3.78
N GLY A 28 0.89 -17.95 4.19
CA GLY A 28 1.28 -17.70 5.59
C GLY A 28 1.17 -16.25 6.05
N GLY A 29 0.25 -15.45 5.50
CA GLY A 29 0.18 -13.99 5.64
C GLY A 29 0.47 -13.43 7.05
N ILE A 30 -0.19 -13.94 8.10
CA ILE A 30 0.00 -13.47 9.48
C ILE A 30 1.40 -13.83 10.03
N LYS A 31 1.89 -15.04 9.78
CA LYS A 31 3.22 -15.49 10.23
C LYS A 31 4.33 -14.73 9.50
N GLN A 32 4.11 -14.47 8.22
CA GLN A 32 5.04 -13.73 7.37
C GLN A 32 5.07 -12.24 7.73
N LEU A 33 3.92 -11.67 8.10
CA LEU A 33 3.84 -10.33 8.67
C LEU A 33 4.57 -10.24 10.01
N GLY A 34 4.35 -11.20 10.91
CA GLY A 34 5.07 -11.28 12.18
C GLY A 34 6.59 -11.37 12.01
N ALA A 35 7.05 -12.21 11.06
CA ALA A 35 8.46 -12.32 10.72
C ALA A 35 9.03 -11.02 10.11
N ALA A 36 8.29 -10.36 9.21
CA ALA A 36 8.70 -9.09 8.63
C ALA A 36 8.80 -7.98 9.71
N MET A 37 7.84 -7.92 10.64
CA MET A 37 7.88 -6.98 11.75
C MET A 37 9.05 -7.26 12.70
N ALA A 38 9.36 -8.54 12.98
CA ALA A 38 10.52 -8.91 13.80
C ALA A 38 11.84 -8.51 13.13
N ILE A 39 11.97 -8.74 11.81
CA ILE A 39 13.15 -8.33 11.04
C ILE A 39 13.26 -6.80 11.05
N ALA A 40 12.17 -6.08 10.74
CA ALA A 40 12.14 -4.62 10.76
C ALA A 40 12.55 -4.06 12.14
N PHE A 41 12.05 -4.66 13.22
CA PHE A 41 12.43 -4.33 14.59
C PHE A 41 13.92 -4.50 14.82
N VAL A 42 14.52 -5.63 14.42
CA VAL A 42 15.97 -5.87 14.59
C VAL A 42 16.81 -4.83 13.84
N PHE A 43 16.40 -4.41 12.65
CA PHE A 43 17.12 -3.39 11.87
C PHE A 43 16.93 -1.96 12.40
N ILE A 44 15.72 -1.61 12.87
CA ILE A 44 15.39 -0.26 13.36
C ILE A 44 15.88 -0.06 14.80
N MET A 45 15.84 -1.10 15.64
CA MET A 45 16.18 -1.03 17.06
C MET A 45 17.55 -0.36 17.34
N PRO A 46 18.67 -0.70 16.68
CA PRO A 46 19.96 -0.06 16.96
C PRO A 46 19.97 1.44 16.64
N ILE A 47 19.16 1.89 15.68
CA ILE A 47 19.08 3.31 15.28
C ILE A 47 18.28 4.10 16.32
N GLY A 48 17.20 3.53 16.84
CA GLY A 48 16.30 4.19 17.80
C GLY A 48 16.59 3.92 19.28
N PHE A 49 17.59 3.09 19.61
CA PHE A 49 17.75 2.52 20.96
C PHE A 49 17.88 3.58 22.06
N PHE A 50 18.75 4.58 21.85
CA PHE A 50 18.99 5.62 22.85
C PHE A 50 17.78 6.55 23.06
N GLU A 51 17.01 6.82 22.00
CA GLU A 51 15.76 7.58 22.09
C GLU A 51 14.66 6.77 22.78
N ALA A 52 14.56 5.48 22.47
CA ALA A 52 13.59 4.58 23.09
C ALA A 52 13.80 4.46 24.61
N ILE A 53 15.05 4.34 25.09
CA ILE A 53 15.37 4.30 26.52
C ILE A 53 14.86 5.54 27.25
N LYS A 54 15.01 6.73 26.67
CA LYS A 54 14.50 7.97 27.27
C LYS A 54 12.97 7.97 27.34
N ALA A 55 12.30 7.44 26.31
CA ALA A 55 10.85 7.37 26.25
C ALA A 55 10.24 6.37 27.25
N PHE A 56 10.95 5.27 27.57
CA PHE A 56 10.48 4.29 28.56
C PHE A 56 10.34 4.85 29.99
N GLY A 57 10.97 5.99 30.29
CA GLY A 57 10.78 6.70 31.56
C GLY A 57 9.40 7.37 31.72
N ALA A 58 8.63 7.52 30.64
CA ALA A 58 7.32 8.15 30.65
C ALA A 58 6.25 7.20 30.07
N ILE A 59 5.39 6.68 30.93
CA ILE A 59 4.33 5.72 30.56
C ILE A 59 3.39 6.29 29.47
N GLU A 60 3.13 7.59 29.50
CA GLU A 60 2.36 8.33 28.49
C GLU A 60 2.96 8.17 27.08
N LEU A 61 4.28 8.32 26.94
CA LEU A 61 4.97 8.21 25.65
C LEU A 61 4.96 6.77 25.13
N VAL A 62 5.09 5.80 26.03
CA VAL A 62 5.02 4.37 25.69
C VAL A 62 3.62 4.03 25.17
N LEU A 63 2.57 4.47 25.88
CA LEU A 63 1.18 4.26 25.47
C LEU A 63 0.87 4.95 24.15
N ALA A 64 1.33 6.20 23.96
CA ALA A 64 1.18 6.92 22.70
C ALA A 64 1.89 6.21 21.55
N GLY A 65 3.11 5.71 21.76
CA GLY A 65 3.86 4.94 20.77
C GLY A 65 3.14 3.64 20.37
N ILE A 66 2.60 2.91 21.36
CA ILE A 66 1.79 1.71 21.11
C ILE A 66 0.53 2.09 20.31
N ALA A 67 -0.20 3.13 20.73
CA ALA A 67 -1.40 3.57 20.05
C ALA A 67 -1.13 3.96 18.59
N VAL A 68 -0.08 4.75 18.34
CA VAL A 68 0.33 5.13 16.98
C VAL A 68 0.72 3.90 16.16
N GLY A 69 1.48 2.96 16.73
CA GLY A 69 1.85 1.72 16.03
C GLY A 69 0.65 0.85 15.66
N VAL A 70 -0.30 0.70 16.60
CA VAL A 70 -1.53 -0.06 16.36
C VAL A 70 -2.41 0.63 15.31
N CYS A 71 -2.67 1.93 15.46
CA CYS A 71 -3.51 2.68 14.54
C CYS A 71 -2.90 2.82 13.14
N SER A 72 -1.58 3.00 13.04
CA SER A 72 -0.90 3.23 11.75
C SER A 72 -0.48 1.96 11.02
N SER A 73 -0.36 0.83 11.70
CA SER A 73 0.07 -0.44 11.09
C SER A 73 -0.97 -1.52 11.24
N VAL A 74 -1.29 -1.93 12.48
CA VAL A 74 -2.13 -3.11 12.73
C VAL A 74 -3.52 -2.93 12.12
N VAL A 75 -4.17 -1.80 12.38
CA VAL A 75 -5.50 -1.49 11.84
C VAL A 75 -5.52 -1.50 10.30
N PRO A 76 -4.66 -0.72 9.60
CA PRO A 76 -4.66 -0.74 8.14
C PRO A 76 -4.30 -2.11 7.56
N TYR A 77 -3.39 -2.87 8.16
CA TYR A 77 -3.06 -4.24 7.69
C TYR A 77 -4.25 -5.20 7.83
N VAL A 78 -4.98 -5.14 8.94
CA VAL A 78 -6.18 -5.99 9.11
C VAL A 78 -7.23 -5.60 8.09
N CYS A 79 -7.48 -4.30 7.88
CA CYS A 79 -8.38 -3.81 6.84
C CYS A 79 -7.95 -4.27 5.44
N ASP A 80 -6.65 -4.23 5.15
CA ASP A 80 -6.07 -4.65 3.87
C ASP A 80 -6.29 -6.14 3.61
N GLN A 81 -6.00 -6.99 4.60
CA GLN A 81 -6.25 -8.43 4.51
C GLN A 81 -7.73 -8.76 4.37
N LEU A 82 -8.60 -8.06 5.12
CA LEU A 82 -10.06 -8.18 4.97
C LEU A 82 -10.51 -7.76 3.57
N ALA A 83 -10.00 -6.66 3.05
CA ALA A 83 -10.31 -6.17 1.71
C ALA A 83 -9.87 -7.18 0.64
N MET A 84 -8.65 -7.75 0.73
CA MET A 84 -8.18 -8.79 -0.19
C MET A 84 -9.03 -10.06 -0.12
N SER A 85 -9.52 -10.42 1.07
CA SER A 85 -10.38 -11.60 1.24
C SER A 85 -11.80 -11.42 0.72
N ARG A 86 -12.29 -10.18 0.61
CA ARG A 86 -13.71 -9.87 0.31
C ARG A 86 -13.95 -9.14 -1.01
N LEU A 87 -12.96 -8.46 -1.57
CA LEU A 87 -13.11 -7.63 -2.78
C LEU A 87 -12.45 -8.26 -4.00
N PRO A 88 -13.03 -8.10 -5.20
CA PRO A 88 -12.35 -8.40 -6.45
C PRO A 88 -11.07 -7.58 -6.62
N ARG A 89 -10.06 -8.15 -7.28
CA ARG A 89 -8.73 -7.53 -7.49
C ARG A 89 -8.82 -6.13 -8.12
N SER A 90 -9.78 -5.90 -9.00
CA SER A 90 -10.01 -4.60 -9.65
C SER A 90 -10.50 -3.52 -8.68
N SER A 91 -11.42 -3.85 -7.77
CA SER A 91 -11.93 -2.94 -6.75
C SER A 91 -10.84 -2.58 -5.73
N PHE A 92 -10.06 -3.56 -5.29
CA PHE A 92 -8.93 -3.33 -4.40
C PHE A 92 -7.85 -2.44 -5.04
N ALA A 93 -7.50 -2.71 -6.31
CA ALA A 93 -6.57 -1.87 -7.06
C ALA A 93 -7.09 -0.43 -7.23
N LEU A 94 -8.40 -0.25 -7.41
CA LEU A 94 -9.01 1.08 -7.47
C LEU A 94 -8.91 1.81 -6.12
N LEU A 95 -9.18 1.13 -5.00
CA LEU A 95 -8.99 1.70 -3.66
C LEU A 95 -7.54 2.13 -3.45
N LEU A 96 -6.57 1.29 -3.85
CA LEU A 96 -5.15 1.63 -3.80
C LEU A 96 -4.79 2.84 -4.67
N ALA A 97 -5.37 2.93 -5.86
CA ALA A 97 -5.19 4.06 -6.77
C ALA A 97 -5.73 5.39 -6.20
N LEU A 98 -6.72 5.34 -5.30
CA LEU A 98 -7.26 6.53 -4.66
C LEU A 98 -6.45 6.99 -3.43
N LEU A 99 -5.52 6.18 -2.90
CA LEU A 99 -4.69 6.56 -1.74
C LEU A 99 -4.03 7.94 -1.87
N PRO A 100 -3.41 8.33 -3.01
CA PRO A 100 -2.75 9.63 -3.13
C PRO A 100 -3.71 10.81 -2.91
N ALA A 101 -4.93 10.71 -3.43
CA ALA A 101 -5.95 11.73 -3.27
C ALA A 101 -6.44 11.79 -1.82
N THR A 102 -6.76 10.63 -1.23
CA THR A 102 -7.21 10.57 0.16
C THR A 102 -6.12 11.02 1.13
N ALA A 103 -4.86 10.64 0.91
CA ALA A 103 -3.72 11.07 1.71
C ALA A 103 -3.53 12.59 1.67
N THR A 104 -3.72 13.21 0.51
CA THR A 104 -3.66 14.68 0.37
C THR A 104 -4.77 15.37 1.14
N ILE A 105 -6.01 14.87 1.03
CA ILE A 105 -7.16 15.42 1.76
C ILE A 105 -6.95 15.31 3.27
N ILE A 106 -6.51 14.15 3.76
CA ILE A 106 -6.21 13.95 5.19
C ILE A 106 -5.05 14.85 5.62
N GLY A 107 -4.01 15.01 4.80
CA GLY A 107 -2.91 15.93 5.07
C GLY A 107 -3.36 17.39 5.24
N ILE A 108 -4.26 17.85 4.38
CA ILE A 108 -4.88 19.18 4.51
C ILE A 108 -5.67 19.29 5.81
N ILE A 109 -6.52 18.31 6.12
CA ILE A 109 -7.44 18.38 7.26
C ILE A 109 -6.69 18.27 8.59
N VAL A 110 -5.76 17.31 8.71
CA VAL A 110 -5.11 16.96 9.98
C VAL A 110 -3.86 17.80 10.22
N LEU A 111 -3.06 18.09 9.17
CA LEU A 111 -1.80 18.83 9.31
C LEU A 111 -1.95 20.32 8.90
N ALA A 112 -3.11 20.76 8.42
CA ALA A 112 -3.33 22.11 7.89
C ALA A 112 -2.33 22.53 6.81
N GLN A 113 -1.75 21.57 6.09
CA GLN A 113 -0.78 21.81 5.02
C GLN A 113 -1.53 22.16 3.74
N ILE A 114 -1.42 23.41 3.30
CA ILE A 114 -1.96 23.84 2.00
C ILE A 114 -1.02 23.32 0.91
N PRO A 115 -1.44 22.35 0.08
CA PRO A 115 -0.60 21.82 -0.98
C PRO A 115 -0.25 22.92 -1.97
N SER A 116 1.00 22.95 -2.41
CA SER A 116 1.44 23.91 -3.41
C SER A 116 0.86 23.54 -4.80
N LEU A 117 0.88 24.49 -5.73
CA LEU A 117 0.48 24.23 -7.12
C LEU A 117 1.25 23.06 -7.75
N LYS A 118 2.50 22.84 -7.33
CA LYS A 118 3.34 21.73 -7.82
C LYS A 118 2.84 20.38 -7.30
N ASP A 119 2.40 20.32 -6.05
CA ASP A 119 1.88 19.09 -5.44
C ASP A 119 0.56 18.68 -6.10
N ILE A 120 -0.33 19.66 -6.34
CA ILE A 120 -1.59 19.43 -7.05
C ILE A 120 -1.32 18.92 -8.47
N ALA A 121 -0.37 19.52 -9.20
CA ALA A 121 0.01 19.06 -10.53
C ALA A 121 0.58 17.63 -10.51
N GLY A 122 1.41 17.30 -9.52
CA GLY A 122 1.95 15.94 -9.34
C GLY A 122 0.85 14.91 -9.07
N ILE A 123 -0.09 15.22 -8.17
CA ILE A 123 -1.23 14.35 -7.86
C ILE A 123 -2.11 14.17 -9.11
N ALA A 124 -2.42 15.25 -9.82
CA ALA A 124 -3.20 15.18 -11.06
C ALA A 124 -2.54 14.25 -12.10
N LEU A 125 -1.22 14.37 -12.29
CA LEU A 125 -0.46 13.49 -13.19
C LEU A 125 -0.57 12.02 -12.81
N VAL A 126 -0.41 11.70 -11.51
CA VAL A 126 -0.56 10.33 -10.99
C VAL A 126 -1.98 9.81 -11.25
N MET A 127 -3.00 10.61 -10.96
CA MET A 127 -4.41 10.22 -11.17
C MET A 127 -4.74 10.02 -12.65
N THR A 128 -4.18 10.85 -13.55
CA THR A 128 -4.29 10.66 -15.00
C THR A 128 -3.60 9.36 -15.44
N GLY A 129 -2.40 9.08 -14.96
CA GLY A 129 -1.69 7.83 -15.26
C GLY A 129 -2.49 6.59 -14.86
N ILE A 130 -3.10 6.61 -13.66
CA ILE A 130 -3.99 5.55 -13.17
C ILE A 130 -5.23 5.41 -14.06
N ALA A 131 -5.85 6.53 -14.46
CA ALA A 131 -7.05 6.51 -15.30
C ALA A 131 -6.78 5.88 -16.68
N ILE A 132 -5.58 6.11 -17.23
CA ILE A 132 -5.15 5.55 -18.51
C ILE A 132 -4.82 4.04 -18.37
N HIS A 133 -4.26 3.60 -17.24
CA HIS A 133 -3.78 2.24 -17.03
C HIS A 133 -4.83 1.23 -16.51
N ARG A 134 -6.13 1.53 -16.65
CA ARG A 134 -7.19 0.61 -16.17
C ARG A 134 -7.12 -0.74 -16.90
N PRO A 135 -7.00 -1.88 -16.20
CA PRO A 135 -7.01 -3.19 -16.84
C PRO A 135 -8.36 -3.42 -17.53
N LYS A 136 -8.30 -3.86 -18.80
CA LYS A 136 -9.46 -4.17 -19.64
C LYS A 136 -10.29 -5.29 -18.99
N ASN A 137 -11.58 -5.03 -18.73
CA ASN A 137 -12.52 -6.01 -18.16
C ASN A 137 -12.54 -7.30 -19.02
N PRO A 138 -12.19 -8.48 -18.46
CA PRO A 138 -12.23 -9.75 -19.21
C PRO A 138 -13.64 -10.22 -19.59
N SER A 139 -14.69 -9.64 -18.99
CA SER A 139 -16.07 -10.13 -19.08
C SER A 139 -16.76 -9.89 -20.43
N ALA A 140 -16.13 -9.19 -21.38
CA ALA A 140 -16.70 -8.93 -22.70
C ALA A 140 -16.34 -10.00 -23.76
N ASN A 141 -15.49 -10.98 -23.44
CA ASN A 141 -15.03 -11.98 -24.40
C ASN A 141 -15.72 -13.35 -24.29
N ASN A 142 -16.43 -13.64 -23.19
CA ASN A 142 -17.07 -14.95 -23.00
C ASN A 142 -18.38 -15.09 -23.80
N ASN A 143 -19.12 -13.98 -23.99
CA ASN A 143 -20.44 -14.01 -24.63
C ASN A 143 -20.39 -14.07 -26.17
N ARG A 144 -19.22 -13.89 -26.79
CA ARG A 144 -19.05 -14.11 -28.24
C ARG A 144 -18.64 -15.53 -28.59
N GLN A 145 -18.15 -16.29 -27.61
CA GLN A 145 -17.70 -17.66 -27.81
C GLN A 145 -18.87 -18.65 -27.80
N GLU A 146 -19.92 -18.38 -27.02
CA GLU A 146 -21.15 -19.19 -26.98
C GLU A 146 -21.98 -19.01 -28.27
N ASP A 147 -22.18 -17.77 -28.74
CA ASP A 147 -22.94 -17.47 -29.97
C ASP A 147 -22.33 -18.10 -31.26
N GLY A 148 -21.03 -18.40 -31.26
CA GLY A 148 -20.34 -19.01 -32.41
C GLY A 148 -20.23 -20.54 -32.37
N ALA A 149 -20.52 -21.17 -31.22
CA ALA A 149 -20.48 -22.63 -31.08
C ALA A 149 -21.79 -23.28 -31.57
N ASP A 150 -22.89 -22.53 -31.54
CA ASP A 150 -24.23 -23.05 -31.84
C ASP A 150 -24.53 -23.10 -33.34
N THR A 151 -23.71 -22.48 -34.18
CA THR A 151 -23.94 -22.40 -35.65
C THR A 151 -23.25 -23.49 -36.45
N HIS A 152 -22.41 -24.34 -35.82
CA HIS A 152 -21.65 -25.40 -36.50
C HIS A 152 -22.14 -26.83 -36.20
N GLY A 153 -23.27 -26.97 -35.51
CA GLY A 153 -23.84 -28.26 -35.08
C GLY A 153 -25.07 -28.75 -35.85
N LEU A 154 -25.35 -28.22 -37.06
CA LEU A 154 -26.41 -28.71 -37.95
C LEU A 154 -25.83 -29.40 -39.19
#